data_AF-A0A1Z1W4C1-F1
#
_entry.id   AF-A0A1Z1W4C1-F1
#
_cell.length_a   1.000
_cell.length_b   1.000
_cell.length_c   1.000
_cell.angle_alpha   90.00
_cell.angle_beta   90.00
_cell.angle_gamma   90.00
#
_symmetry.space_group_name_H-M   'P 1'
#
loop_
_entity.id
_entity.type
_entity.pdbx_description
1 polymer ?
#
loop_
_entity_poly.entity_id
_entity_poly.type
_entity_poly.pdbx_seq_one_letter_code
_entity_poly.pdbx_strand_id
1 'polypeptide(L)'
;MGHPQLATDTSRVRRWIDMGEIPRDPVPRVLAVLFTERLGRVVTIEDLGLVRHGRVGRQRGDGSVESPDGVPWAPERTAAVLTEFTGMDLMLNRRGLVGAGAALAAGSALSSAMHDWLHTDPTLKADAPRTDDPLHADPAGFDRYEAAPIGSQEIEALERSVEVFRAWDASRGGGLQRKAVVGQLNEVGGMLAYRHPDHLQRRLWGVAANLAVLAGWMSHDVGLEPTAQKYFVIAAHAAREGGDRPRAGEALSRAARQMVHLGKPDEALDLMKLAKSGSGEQTLPRTQAMLHTIEAWAQASMGKGQAMRRTLGRAEDLFVSDKGDVPPPSWMQMFDEADLHGMQALAYRTLAEHEPAAAQLAQRHAKEAIELRTKGRDRSTIFDYISLASACFIADDPEQADRYARLALVSMGANSSHRTWDRLREMYRLTGQYAGYPKIKDLRAEIKQALPRAAGRPGGGKWVRA
;
A
#
# COMPACT_ATOMS: atom_id res chain seq x y z
N MET A 1 -30.94 -7.25 -8.44
CA MET A 1 -31.75 -6.83 -9.61
C MET A 1 -32.88 -5.94 -9.11
N GLY A 2 -33.21 -4.79 -9.67
CA GLY A 2 -32.70 -4.12 -10.86
C GLY A 2 -33.07 -2.63 -10.80
N HIS A 3 -32.24 -1.81 -11.42
CA HIS A 3 -32.65 -0.48 -11.86
C HIS A 3 -33.16 -0.65 -13.30
N PRO A 4 -34.47 -0.90 -13.53
CA PRO A 4 -35.03 -1.09 -14.87
C PRO A 4 -34.86 0.12 -15.80
N GLN A 5 -34.41 1.26 -15.25
CA GLN A 5 -34.08 2.47 -15.98
C GLN A 5 -32.64 2.47 -16.57
N LEU A 6 -31.80 1.48 -16.22
CA LEU A 6 -30.45 1.33 -16.77
C LEU A 6 -30.49 0.64 -18.14
N ALA A 7 -31.10 1.29 -19.12
CA ALA A 7 -30.99 0.90 -20.52
C ALA A 7 -29.79 1.62 -21.16
N THR A 8 -28.61 1.00 -21.09
CA THR A 8 -27.40 1.53 -21.73
C THR A 8 -27.22 0.87 -23.09
N ASP A 9 -27.25 1.67 -24.16
CA ASP A 9 -26.93 1.21 -25.51
C ASP A 9 -25.42 1.39 -25.80
N THR A 10 -24.94 0.74 -26.86
CA THR A 10 -23.54 0.81 -27.31
C THR A 10 -23.10 2.25 -27.60
N SER A 11 -24.01 3.11 -28.06
CA SER A 11 -23.74 4.52 -28.37
C SER A 11 -23.50 5.37 -27.12
N ARG A 12 -24.21 5.11 -26.01
CA ARG A 12 -23.99 5.77 -24.71
C ARG A 12 -22.68 5.33 -24.09
N VAL A 13 -22.38 4.03 -24.09
CA VAL A 13 -21.10 3.52 -23.57
C VAL A 13 -19.93 4.10 -24.36
N ARG A 14 -20.08 4.20 -25.69
CA ARG A 14 -19.07 4.82 -26.54
C ARG A 14 -18.88 6.31 -26.24
N ARG A 15 -19.94 7.05 -25.91
CA ARG A 15 -19.81 8.43 -25.44
C ARG A 15 -19.10 8.55 -24.10
N TRP A 16 -19.27 7.59 -23.19
CA TRP A 16 -18.51 7.59 -21.94
C TRP A 16 -17.01 7.36 -22.19
N ILE A 17 -16.67 6.41 -23.06
CA ILE A 17 -15.28 6.03 -23.33
C ILE A 17 -14.58 7.05 -24.24
N ASP A 18 -15.19 7.39 -25.37
CA ASP A 18 -14.55 8.18 -26.44
C ASP A 18 -14.69 9.69 -26.21
N MET A 19 -15.81 10.13 -25.60
CA MET A 19 -16.12 11.55 -25.41
C MET A 19 -15.99 12.01 -23.95
N GLY A 20 -15.70 11.10 -23.02
CA GLY A 20 -15.61 11.40 -21.58
C GLY A 20 -16.94 11.83 -20.94
N GLU A 21 -18.09 11.46 -21.52
CA GLU A 21 -19.39 11.75 -20.89
C GLU A 21 -19.54 10.94 -19.59
N ILE A 22 -19.92 11.62 -18.51
CA ILE A 22 -20.10 10.97 -17.20
C ILE A 22 -21.59 10.69 -16.99
N PRO A 23 -22.01 9.42 -16.82
CA PRO A 23 -23.41 9.11 -16.63
C PRO A 23 -23.92 9.56 -15.26
N ARG A 24 -25.22 9.81 -15.16
CA ARG A 24 -25.87 10.22 -13.90
C ARG A 24 -25.99 9.04 -12.93
N ASP A 25 -26.05 9.33 -11.63
CA ASP A 25 -26.38 8.33 -10.61
C ASP A 25 -27.69 7.60 -10.97
N PRO A 26 -27.81 6.29 -10.70
CA PRO A 26 -26.85 5.43 -10.00
C PRO A 26 -25.84 4.72 -10.93
N VAL A 27 -25.75 5.09 -12.22
CA VAL A 27 -24.97 4.34 -13.23
C VAL A 27 -23.49 4.17 -12.86
N PRO A 28 -22.73 5.22 -12.46
CA PRO A 28 -21.32 5.05 -12.09
C PRO A 28 -21.12 4.05 -10.95
N ARG A 29 -22.03 4.08 -9.96
CA ARG A 29 -22.03 3.17 -8.80
C ARG A 29 -22.22 1.73 -9.25
N VAL A 30 -23.25 1.48 -10.07
CA VAL A 30 -23.53 0.14 -10.58
C VAL A 30 -22.37 -0.40 -11.41
N LEU A 31 -21.74 0.43 -12.25
CA LEU A 31 -20.57 0.01 -13.02
C LEU A 31 -19.41 -0.37 -12.11
N ALA A 32 -19.09 0.43 -11.09
CA ALA A 32 -18.03 0.12 -10.13
C ALA A 32 -18.26 -1.23 -9.42
N VAL A 33 -19.49 -1.55 -9.00
CA VAL A 33 -19.84 -2.89 -8.44
C VAL A 33 -19.65 -4.00 -9.47
N LEU A 34 -20.21 -3.83 -10.68
CA LEU A 34 -20.12 -4.85 -11.73
C LEU A 34 -18.68 -5.14 -12.15
N PHE A 35 -17.86 -4.10 -12.31
CA PHE A 35 -16.44 -4.26 -12.61
C PHE A 35 -15.67 -4.84 -11.43
N THR A 36 -16.04 -4.49 -10.19
CA THR A 36 -15.46 -5.09 -8.98
C THR A 36 -15.66 -6.61 -8.97
N GLU A 37 -16.90 -7.05 -9.17
CA GLU A 37 -17.24 -8.47 -9.25
C GLU A 37 -16.54 -9.16 -10.43
N ARG A 38 -16.53 -8.52 -11.61
CA ARG A 38 -16.03 -9.13 -12.84
C ARG A 38 -14.50 -9.24 -12.90
N LEU A 39 -13.80 -8.29 -12.29
CA LEU A 39 -12.33 -8.23 -12.27
C LEU A 39 -11.71 -8.87 -11.04
N GLY A 40 -12.51 -9.19 -10.01
CA GLY A 40 -12.00 -9.81 -8.77
C GLY A 40 -11.09 -8.89 -7.95
N ARG A 41 -11.21 -7.57 -8.15
CA ARG A 41 -10.53 -6.52 -7.37
C ARG A 41 -11.50 -5.37 -7.16
N VAL A 42 -11.31 -4.56 -6.12
CA VAL A 42 -12.12 -3.35 -5.93
C VAL A 42 -11.89 -2.37 -7.10
N VAL A 43 -12.97 -1.96 -7.74
CA VAL A 43 -13.03 -0.96 -8.80
C VAL A 43 -13.91 0.18 -8.32
N THR A 44 -13.35 1.37 -8.20
CA THR A 44 -14.11 2.58 -7.79
C THR A 44 -14.61 3.33 -9.03
N ILE A 45 -15.49 4.32 -8.83
CA ILE A 45 -15.89 5.27 -9.90
C ILE A 45 -14.68 5.94 -10.56
N GLU A 46 -13.63 6.22 -9.77
CA GLU A 46 -12.38 6.81 -10.22
C GLU A 46 -11.63 5.93 -11.21
N ASP A 47 -11.51 4.63 -10.90
CA ASP A 47 -10.86 3.66 -11.78
C ASP A 47 -11.57 3.57 -13.15
N LEU A 48 -12.84 3.98 -13.21
CA LEU A 48 -13.66 4.04 -14.42
C LEU A 48 -13.60 5.41 -15.12
N GLY A 49 -12.91 6.39 -14.55
CA GLY A 49 -12.83 7.76 -15.07
C GLY A 49 -14.14 8.54 -14.99
N LEU A 50 -15.12 8.10 -14.19
CA LEU A 50 -16.47 8.67 -14.15
C LEU A 50 -16.61 9.77 -13.09
N VAL A 51 -15.63 10.68 -13.03
CA VAL A 51 -15.55 11.76 -12.03
C VAL A 51 -15.89 13.10 -12.67
N ARG A 52 -16.88 13.82 -12.12
CA ARG A 52 -17.18 15.19 -12.56
C ARG A 52 -16.14 16.16 -12.03
N HIS A 53 -15.15 16.51 -12.84
CA HIS A 53 -14.34 17.70 -12.61
C HIS A 53 -15.20 18.94 -12.92
N GLY A 54 -15.35 19.85 -11.96
CA GLY A 54 -16.00 21.14 -12.19
C GLY A 54 -15.33 21.86 -13.37
N ARG A 55 -16.13 22.38 -14.30
CA ARG A 55 -15.65 23.14 -15.47
C ARG A 55 -14.79 24.32 -15.00
N VAL A 56 -13.52 24.34 -15.40
CA VAL A 56 -12.68 25.56 -15.37
C VAL A 56 -13.26 26.55 -16.37
N GLY A 57 -14.17 27.38 -15.89
CA GLY A 57 -14.68 28.54 -16.59
C GLY A 57 -13.61 29.62 -16.60
N ARG A 58 -13.24 30.07 -17.81
CA ARG A 58 -12.34 31.18 -18.09
C ARG A 58 -12.92 32.48 -17.50
N GLN A 59 -12.58 32.83 -16.25
CA GLN A 59 -13.08 34.04 -15.60
C GLN A 59 -12.06 35.19 -15.79
N ARG A 60 -12.48 36.19 -16.57
CA ARG A 60 -11.85 37.51 -16.66
C ARG A 60 -11.99 38.21 -15.30
N GLY A 61 -10.95 38.97 -14.95
CA GLY A 61 -10.70 39.45 -13.59
C GLY A 61 -11.74 40.41 -12.99
N ASP A 62 -11.86 40.32 -11.67
CA ASP A 62 -11.80 41.40 -10.67
C ASP A 62 -11.64 40.71 -9.30
N GLY A 63 -10.99 41.36 -8.34
CA GLY A 63 -10.43 40.79 -7.13
C GLY A 63 -11.44 40.40 -6.05
N SER A 64 -11.40 39.13 -5.66
CA SER A 64 -11.49 38.61 -4.28
C SER A 64 -11.51 37.08 -4.39
N VAL A 65 -10.38 36.42 -4.09
CA VAL A 65 -10.23 34.97 -4.26
C VAL A 65 -10.87 34.26 -3.07
N GLU A 66 -12.16 33.94 -3.17
CA GLU A 66 -12.73 32.76 -2.51
C GLU A 66 -12.83 31.66 -3.57
N SER A 67 -11.88 30.73 -3.56
CA SER A 67 -11.94 29.53 -4.40
C SER A 67 -13.11 28.65 -3.96
N PRO A 68 -14.07 28.31 -4.85
CA PRO A 68 -15.21 27.45 -4.51
C PRO A 68 -14.84 25.98 -4.22
N ASP A 69 -13.58 25.60 -4.47
CA ASP A 69 -13.04 24.25 -4.22
C ASP A 69 -12.24 24.15 -2.91
N GLY A 70 -12.14 25.23 -2.13
CA GLY A 70 -11.37 25.31 -0.88
C GLY A 70 -12.04 24.72 0.36
N VAL A 71 -12.81 23.64 0.25
CA VAL A 71 -13.39 22.98 1.44
C VAL A 71 -12.36 22.03 2.03
N PRO A 72 -11.91 22.24 3.29
CA PRO A 72 -10.98 21.34 3.96
C PRO A 72 -11.53 19.90 3.96
N TRP A 73 -10.68 18.93 3.65
CA TRP A 73 -11.00 17.51 3.77
C TRP A 73 -11.43 17.19 5.21
N ALA A 74 -12.72 16.90 5.40
CA ALA A 74 -13.30 16.70 6.73
C ALA A 74 -13.06 15.25 7.22
N PRO A 75 -12.73 15.03 8.50
CA PRO A 75 -12.45 13.69 9.06
C PRO A 75 -13.55 12.65 8.79
N GLU A 76 -14.81 13.10 8.77
CA GLU A 76 -16.00 12.27 8.52
C GLU A 76 -15.96 11.65 7.11
N ARG A 77 -15.35 12.35 6.14
CA ARG A 77 -15.17 11.85 4.77
C ARG A 77 -14.12 10.75 4.72
N THR A 78 -13.05 10.83 5.51
CA THR A 78 -12.03 9.77 5.61
C THR A 78 -12.63 8.48 6.18
N ALA A 79 -13.44 8.59 7.24
CA ALA A 79 -14.07 7.44 7.89
C ALA A 79 -15.06 6.75 6.95
N ALA A 80 -15.89 7.53 6.24
CA ALA A 80 -16.81 7.01 5.25
C ALA A 80 -16.08 6.27 4.11
N VAL A 81 -15.05 6.87 3.52
CA VAL A 81 -14.22 6.24 2.46
C VAL A 81 -13.61 4.93 2.93
N LEU A 82 -13.08 4.90 4.15
CA LEU A 82 -12.44 3.73 4.74
C LEU A 82 -13.44 2.59 4.91
N THR A 83 -14.59 2.85 5.55
CA THR A 83 -15.65 1.84 5.79
C THR A 83 -16.23 1.33 4.47
N GLU A 84 -16.45 2.25 3.52
CA GLU A 84 -16.94 1.97 2.18
C GLU A 84 -16.00 1.03 1.42
N PHE A 85 -14.72 1.41 1.32
CA PHE A 85 -13.71 0.65 0.58
C PHE A 85 -13.44 -0.73 1.19
N THR A 86 -13.35 -0.81 2.51
CA THR A 86 -13.18 -2.10 3.22
C THR A 86 -14.40 -3.00 3.07
N GLY A 87 -15.61 -2.44 3.10
CA GLY A 87 -16.84 -3.19 2.84
C GLY A 87 -16.86 -3.81 1.44
N MET A 88 -16.53 -3.02 0.41
CA MET A 88 -16.40 -3.52 -0.97
C MET A 88 -15.36 -4.63 -1.10
N ASP A 89 -14.20 -4.47 -0.45
CA ASP A 89 -13.10 -5.44 -0.51
C ASP A 89 -13.46 -6.78 0.18
N LEU A 90 -14.22 -6.75 1.28
CA LEU A 90 -14.72 -7.97 1.93
C LEU A 90 -15.79 -8.67 1.10
N MET A 91 -16.62 -7.91 0.37
CA MET A 91 -17.72 -8.41 -0.46
C MET A 91 -17.25 -9.14 -1.73
N LEU A 92 -15.98 -9.00 -2.13
CA LEU A 92 -15.36 -9.68 -3.29
C LEU A 92 -15.47 -11.23 -3.28
N ASN A 93 -15.93 -11.86 -2.19
CA ASN A 93 -16.13 -13.32 -2.10
C ASN A 93 -17.57 -13.76 -1.76
N ARG A 94 -18.54 -12.85 -1.59
CA ARG A 94 -19.94 -13.24 -1.41
C ARG A 94 -20.67 -13.11 -2.74
N ARG A 95 -21.00 -14.25 -3.37
CA ARG A 95 -22.06 -14.32 -4.38
C ARG A 95 -23.35 -13.81 -3.73
N GLY A 96 -23.76 -12.60 -4.08
CA GLY A 96 -25.03 -12.02 -3.66
C GLY A 96 -24.85 -10.71 -2.89
N LEU A 97 -25.18 -9.59 -3.54
CA LEU A 97 -25.20 -8.28 -2.92
C LEU A 97 -26.57 -7.63 -3.03
N VAL A 98 -27.14 -7.32 -1.87
CA VAL A 98 -28.15 -6.27 -1.67
C VAL A 98 -27.60 -5.43 -0.51
N GLY A 99 -27.10 -4.22 -0.79
CA GLY A 99 -26.70 -3.29 0.28
C GLY A 99 -25.71 -2.17 -0.04
N ALA A 100 -24.87 -2.26 -1.08
CA ALA A 100 -23.80 -1.27 -1.33
C ALA A 100 -24.25 0.01 -2.06
N GLY A 101 -25.48 0.48 -1.85
CA GLY A 101 -26.04 1.62 -2.59
C GLY A 101 -25.44 2.99 -2.21
N ALA A 102 -25.02 3.15 -0.95
CA ALA A 102 -24.38 4.37 -0.46
C ALA A 102 -22.85 4.38 -0.66
N ALA A 103 -22.27 3.21 -0.92
CA ALA A 103 -20.86 2.88 -0.81
C ALA A 103 -20.03 3.13 -2.09
N LEU A 104 -20.44 4.06 -2.95
CA LEU A 104 -19.76 4.24 -4.23
C LEU A 104 -19.49 5.71 -4.60
N ALA A 105 -19.56 6.68 -3.70
CA ALA A 105 -19.48 8.10 -4.08
C ALA A 105 -18.12 8.79 -3.84
N ALA A 106 -17.16 8.15 -3.15
CA ALA A 106 -15.98 8.87 -2.66
C ALA A 106 -14.71 8.79 -3.55
N GLY A 107 -14.81 8.23 -4.76
CA GLY A 107 -13.66 8.08 -5.67
C GLY A 107 -13.18 9.37 -6.36
N SER A 108 -13.79 10.53 -6.14
CA SER A 108 -13.38 11.76 -6.85
C SER A 108 -12.18 12.49 -6.22
N ALA A 109 -11.57 11.95 -5.16
CA ALA A 109 -10.75 12.75 -4.26
C ALA A 109 -9.29 12.33 -4.09
N LEU A 110 -8.87 11.09 -4.37
CA LEU A 110 -7.55 10.64 -3.90
C LEU A 110 -6.35 11.26 -4.65
N SER A 111 -6.47 11.58 -5.95
CA SER A 111 -5.36 12.17 -6.71
C SER A 111 -5.30 13.70 -6.62
N SER A 112 -6.44 14.40 -6.76
CA SER A 112 -6.48 15.88 -6.65
C SER A 112 -6.33 16.38 -5.21
N ALA A 113 -6.74 15.61 -4.19
CA ALA A 113 -6.57 16.00 -2.78
C ALA A 113 -5.12 15.87 -2.27
N MET A 114 -4.24 15.15 -2.98
CA MET A 114 -2.80 15.12 -2.64
C MET A 114 -2.11 16.47 -2.87
N HIS A 115 -2.72 17.38 -3.64
CA HIS A 115 -2.23 18.74 -3.83
C HIS A 115 -2.70 19.69 -2.70
N ASP A 116 -3.95 19.58 -2.25
CA ASP A 116 -4.47 20.32 -1.07
C ASP A 116 -3.89 19.82 0.27
N TRP A 117 -3.39 18.58 0.27
CA TRP A 117 -2.67 17.91 1.35
C TRP A 117 -1.38 18.64 1.81
N LEU A 118 -0.77 19.45 0.94
CA LEU A 118 0.46 20.20 1.24
C LEU A 118 0.23 21.48 2.06
N HIS A 119 -0.99 22.02 2.05
CA HIS A 119 -1.23 23.42 2.47
C HIS A 119 -2.31 23.63 3.53
N THR A 120 -2.94 22.56 4.00
CA THR A 120 -4.02 22.65 5.00
C THR A 120 -3.63 21.90 6.27
N ASP A 121 -3.82 22.50 7.44
CA ASP A 121 -3.78 21.76 8.71
C ASP A 121 -5.17 21.21 9.02
N PRO A 122 -5.30 19.93 9.44
CA PRO A 122 -6.58 19.41 9.89
C PRO A 122 -6.95 20.08 11.22
N THR A 123 -7.88 21.03 11.18
CA THR A 123 -8.64 21.42 12.38
C THR A 123 -9.75 20.41 12.57
N LEU A 124 -9.77 19.68 13.70
CA LEU A 124 -10.92 18.89 14.13
C LEU A 124 -12.12 19.86 14.29
N LYS A 125 -12.92 20.06 13.24
CA LYS A 125 -14.08 20.97 13.28
C LYS A 125 -15.29 20.29 13.91
N ALA A 126 -16.12 21.10 14.56
CA ALA A 126 -16.96 20.72 15.69
C ALA A 126 -18.38 20.25 15.34
N ASP A 127 -18.70 19.91 14.08
CA ASP A 127 -20.09 19.91 13.60
C ASP A 127 -20.79 18.53 13.54
N ALA A 128 -20.22 17.49 14.13
CA ALA A 128 -20.95 16.23 14.39
C ALA A 128 -21.89 16.37 15.60
N PRO A 129 -23.09 15.75 15.59
CA PRO A 129 -24.07 15.87 16.67
C PRO A 129 -23.46 15.45 18.01
N ARG A 130 -23.52 16.35 18.99
CA ARG A 130 -23.11 16.09 20.37
C ARG A 130 -24.14 15.16 21.00
N THR A 131 -23.73 13.94 21.33
CA THR A 131 -24.51 13.06 22.21
C THR A 131 -24.14 13.39 23.65
N ASP A 132 -24.72 14.46 24.19
CA ASP A 132 -24.67 14.77 25.62
C ASP A 132 -25.72 13.93 26.38
N ASP A 133 -25.71 12.59 26.23
CA ASP A 133 -26.45 11.71 27.16
C ASP A 133 -25.98 10.23 27.07
N PRO A 134 -25.41 9.61 28.11
CA PRO A 134 -24.89 8.25 28.05
C PRO A 134 -25.94 7.12 28.06
N LEU A 135 -27.25 7.39 28.12
CA LEU A 135 -28.22 6.37 28.55
C LEU A 135 -29.50 6.16 27.73
N HIS A 136 -29.62 6.65 26.49
CA HIS A 136 -30.80 6.35 25.68
C HIS A 136 -30.47 5.92 24.24
N ALA A 137 -30.39 4.60 24.03
CA ALA A 137 -30.58 3.96 22.73
C ALA A 137 -32.03 3.47 22.62
N ASP A 138 -32.75 3.93 21.60
CA ASP A 138 -34.11 3.47 21.27
C ASP A 138 -34.04 2.08 20.60
N PRO A 139 -34.73 1.03 21.10
CA PRO A 139 -34.58 -0.31 20.58
C PRO A 139 -35.59 -0.58 19.45
N ALA A 140 -35.17 -0.43 18.19
CA ALA A 140 -35.91 -1.02 17.08
C ALA A 140 -35.05 -1.25 15.82
N GLY A 141 -34.79 -2.53 15.49
CA GLY A 141 -34.44 -2.95 14.13
C GLY A 141 -33.32 -3.99 14.06
N PHE A 142 -33.69 -5.23 13.73
CA PHE A 142 -32.85 -6.41 13.64
C PHE A 142 -31.61 -6.28 12.72
N ASP A 143 -30.48 -6.84 13.17
CA ASP A 143 -29.36 -7.40 12.39
C ASP A 143 -28.35 -6.45 11.73
N ARG A 144 -27.90 -5.42 12.46
CA ARG A 144 -26.61 -4.77 12.24
C ARG A 144 -25.82 -4.76 13.54
N TYR A 145 -24.62 -5.34 13.54
CA TYR A 145 -23.62 -5.10 14.58
C TYR A 145 -23.20 -3.63 14.43
N GLU A 146 -23.99 -2.69 14.95
CA GLU A 146 -23.67 -1.26 14.87
C GLU A 146 -22.52 -0.99 15.82
N ALA A 147 -21.40 -0.51 15.27
CA ALA A 147 -20.27 -0.04 16.05
C ALA A 147 -20.78 0.97 17.10
N ALA A 148 -20.49 0.74 18.38
CA ALA A 148 -20.86 1.66 19.45
C ALA A 148 -19.66 2.60 19.77
N PRO A 149 -19.88 3.72 20.49
CA PRO A 149 -18.78 4.46 21.12
C PRO A 149 -17.90 3.53 21.96
N ILE A 150 -16.58 3.72 21.91
CA ILE A 150 -15.62 2.82 22.56
C ILE A 150 -14.76 3.56 23.59
N GLY A 151 -14.33 2.84 24.62
CA GLY A 151 -13.46 3.36 25.66
C GLY A 151 -11.97 3.05 25.41
N SER A 152 -11.14 3.46 26.38
CA SER A 152 -9.69 3.24 26.32
C SER A 152 -9.31 1.75 26.23
N GLN A 153 -10.06 0.86 26.90
CA GLN A 153 -9.75 -0.58 26.95
C GLN A 153 -9.97 -1.25 25.59
N GLU A 154 -11.04 -0.88 24.89
CA GLU A 154 -11.31 -1.34 23.53
C GLU A 154 -10.23 -0.86 22.57
N ILE A 155 -9.80 0.40 22.66
CA ILE A 155 -8.70 0.93 21.85
C ILE A 155 -7.40 0.19 22.13
N GLU A 156 -7.07 -0.10 23.39
CA GLU A 156 -5.88 -0.90 23.74
C GLU A 156 -5.95 -2.33 23.19
N ALA A 157 -7.15 -2.94 23.11
CA ALA A 157 -7.33 -4.23 22.46
C ALA A 157 -7.11 -4.15 20.94
N LEU A 158 -7.57 -3.08 20.30
CA LEU A 158 -7.34 -2.82 18.88
C LEU A 158 -5.85 -2.58 18.57
N GLU A 159 -5.16 -1.77 19.38
CA GLU A 159 -3.72 -1.53 19.28
C GLU A 159 -2.92 -2.82 19.43
N ARG A 160 -3.28 -3.69 20.39
CA ARG A 160 -2.66 -5.03 20.51
C ARG A 160 -2.92 -5.91 19.30
N SER A 161 -4.12 -5.84 18.72
CA SER A 161 -4.46 -6.61 17.52
C SER A 161 -3.61 -6.19 16.32
N VAL A 162 -3.31 -4.89 16.18
CA VAL A 162 -2.36 -4.37 15.17
C VAL A 162 -1.00 -5.03 15.30
N GLU A 163 -0.46 -5.16 16.53
CA GLU A 163 0.86 -5.77 16.73
C GLU A 163 0.87 -7.27 16.39
N VAL A 164 -0.22 -7.99 16.69
CA VAL A 164 -0.39 -9.39 16.27
C VAL A 164 -0.39 -9.51 14.74
N PHE A 165 -1.17 -8.67 14.04
CA PHE A 165 -1.20 -8.67 12.58
C PHE A 165 0.15 -8.31 11.96
N ARG A 166 0.90 -7.38 12.56
CA ARG A 166 2.24 -6.99 12.12
C ARG A 166 3.24 -8.14 12.24
N ALA A 167 3.23 -8.86 13.37
CA ALA A 167 4.07 -10.03 13.58
C ALA A 167 3.75 -11.16 12.57
N TRP A 168 2.46 -11.35 12.25
CA TRP A 168 2.06 -12.31 11.22
C TRP A 168 2.55 -11.92 9.82
N ASP A 169 2.42 -10.65 9.41
CA ASP A 169 2.96 -10.20 8.12
C ASP A 169 4.48 -10.43 8.00
N ALA A 170 5.22 -10.13 9.08
CA ALA A 170 6.68 -10.26 9.12
C ALA A 170 7.15 -11.71 8.95
N SER A 171 6.41 -12.69 9.50
CA SER A 171 6.82 -14.09 9.50
C SER A 171 6.51 -14.84 8.20
N ARG A 172 5.34 -14.63 7.59
CA ARG A 172 4.85 -15.52 6.51
C ARG A 172 4.39 -14.81 5.23
N GLY A 173 4.37 -13.48 5.19
CA GLY A 173 3.78 -12.71 4.09
C GLY A 173 2.25 -12.74 4.15
N GLY A 174 1.63 -11.60 4.42
CA GLY A 174 0.31 -11.56 5.04
C GLY A 174 -0.91 -11.86 4.14
N GLY A 175 -0.75 -12.51 3.00
CA GLY A 175 -1.85 -12.82 2.09
C GLY A 175 -2.96 -13.67 2.74
N LEU A 176 -2.60 -14.61 3.62
CA LEU A 176 -3.54 -15.52 4.28
C LEU A 176 -4.47 -14.80 5.27
N GLN A 177 -3.95 -13.83 6.02
CA GLN A 177 -4.68 -13.10 7.07
C GLN A 177 -5.28 -11.77 6.59
N ARG A 178 -5.11 -11.41 5.32
CA ARG A 178 -5.57 -10.14 4.75
C ARG A 178 -7.02 -9.80 5.09
N LYS A 179 -7.94 -10.76 4.95
CA LYS A 179 -9.37 -10.54 5.23
C LYS A 179 -9.64 -10.21 6.70
N ALA A 180 -8.88 -10.77 7.63
CA ALA A 180 -9.02 -10.45 9.04
C ALA A 180 -8.60 -9.00 9.32
N VAL A 181 -7.50 -8.54 8.72
CA VAL A 181 -7.06 -7.14 8.82
C VAL A 181 -8.07 -6.18 8.21
N VAL A 182 -8.59 -6.50 7.01
CA VAL A 182 -9.60 -5.66 6.35
C VAL A 182 -10.91 -5.65 7.14
N GLY A 183 -11.32 -6.77 7.72
CA GLY A 183 -12.47 -6.86 8.63
C GLY A 183 -12.29 -5.96 9.85
N GLN A 184 -11.15 -6.06 10.53
CA GLN A 184 -10.86 -5.20 11.68
C GLN A 184 -10.83 -3.72 11.31
N LEU A 185 -10.28 -3.38 10.14
CA LEU A 185 -10.28 -2.02 9.63
C LEU A 185 -11.70 -1.52 9.33
N ASN A 186 -12.57 -2.36 8.77
CA ASN A 186 -13.97 -2.03 8.54
C ASN A 186 -14.72 -1.70 9.84
N GLU A 187 -14.54 -2.53 10.88
CA GLU A 187 -15.10 -2.30 12.21
C GLU A 187 -14.61 -0.96 12.81
N VAL A 188 -13.30 -0.70 12.74
CA VAL A 188 -12.72 0.58 13.18
C VAL A 188 -13.30 1.76 12.39
N GLY A 189 -13.54 1.58 11.09
CA GLY A 189 -14.24 2.56 10.26
C GLY A 189 -15.65 2.87 10.75
N GLY A 190 -16.40 1.86 11.17
CA GLY A 190 -17.70 2.03 11.80
C GLY A 190 -17.60 2.80 13.12
N MET A 191 -16.61 2.48 13.96
CA MET A 191 -16.36 3.19 15.22
C MET A 191 -15.99 4.67 15.01
N LEU A 192 -15.26 4.98 13.93
CA LEU A 192 -14.88 6.34 13.56
C LEU A 192 -16.05 7.21 13.06
N ALA A 193 -17.23 6.62 12.80
CA ALA A 193 -18.44 7.37 12.49
C ALA A 193 -19.01 8.11 13.71
N TYR A 194 -18.59 7.74 14.92
CA TYR A 194 -18.98 8.37 16.17
C TYR A 194 -17.89 9.34 16.63
N ARG A 195 -18.30 10.39 17.34
CA ARG A 195 -17.36 11.31 17.98
C ARG A 195 -16.91 10.74 19.32
N HIS A 196 -15.59 10.67 19.50
CA HIS A 196 -14.97 10.25 20.76
C HIS A 196 -14.24 11.45 21.42
N PRO A 197 -13.92 11.37 22.71
CA PRO A 197 -12.98 12.31 23.33
C PRO A 197 -11.68 12.42 22.51
N ASP A 198 -11.14 13.63 22.33
CA ASP A 198 -10.04 13.91 21.40
C ASP A 198 -8.84 12.95 21.52
N HIS A 199 -8.48 12.57 22.75
CA HIS A 199 -7.38 11.64 23.00
C HIS A 199 -7.68 10.20 22.52
N LEU A 200 -8.94 9.75 22.60
CA LEU A 200 -9.38 8.46 22.07
C LEU A 200 -9.55 8.52 20.54
N GLN A 201 -10.11 9.62 20.02
CA GLN A 201 -10.28 9.83 18.58
C GLN A 201 -8.93 9.75 17.86
N ARG A 202 -7.89 10.43 18.37
CA ARG A 202 -6.53 10.38 17.79
C ARG A 202 -5.94 8.97 17.79
N ARG A 203 -6.10 8.22 18.89
CA ARG A 203 -5.62 6.83 18.98
C ARG A 203 -6.36 5.91 18.01
N LEU A 204 -7.68 6.06 17.88
CA LEU A 204 -8.49 5.27 16.96
C LEU A 204 -8.12 5.53 15.49
N TRP A 205 -7.85 6.79 15.13
CA TRP A 205 -7.27 7.14 13.83
C TRP A 205 -5.88 6.53 13.61
N GLY A 206 -5.06 6.47 14.67
CA GLY A 206 -3.78 5.76 14.66
C GLY A 206 -3.94 4.26 14.40
N VAL A 207 -4.92 3.60 15.02
CA VAL A 207 -5.26 2.19 14.76
C VAL A 207 -5.68 2.02 13.29
N ALA A 208 -6.59 2.85 12.79
CA ALA A 208 -7.04 2.83 11.40
C ALA A 208 -5.87 2.96 10.41
N ALA A 209 -4.96 3.91 10.65
CA ALA A 209 -3.77 4.10 9.82
C ALA A 209 -2.84 2.88 9.84
N ASN A 210 -2.67 2.25 11.00
CA ASN A 210 -1.84 1.05 11.12
C ASN A 210 -2.44 -0.16 10.39
N LEU A 211 -3.73 -0.42 10.59
CA LEU A 211 -4.45 -1.48 9.90
C LEU A 211 -4.50 -1.26 8.38
N ALA A 212 -4.69 -0.01 7.92
CA ALA A 212 -4.70 0.33 6.50
C ALA A 212 -3.34 0.08 5.83
N VAL A 213 -2.21 0.41 6.47
CA VAL A 213 -0.87 0.05 5.93
C VAL A 213 -0.70 -1.47 5.84
N LEU A 214 -1.15 -2.22 6.85
CA LEU A 214 -1.09 -3.68 6.82
C LEU A 214 -1.96 -4.24 5.69
N ALA A 215 -3.19 -3.76 5.53
CA ALA A 215 -4.08 -4.14 4.42
C ALA A 215 -3.46 -3.80 3.05
N GLY A 216 -2.77 -2.67 2.94
CA GLY A 216 -2.03 -2.28 1.74
C GLY A 216 -0.91 -3.27 1.41
N TRP A 217 -0.05 -3.57 2.39
CA TRP A 217 1.04 -4.53 2.22
C TRP A 217 0.55 -5.93 1.89
N MET A 218 -0.47 -6.41 2.59
CA MET A 218 -1.08 -7.72 2.34
C MET A 218 -1.75 -7.79 0.97
N SER A 219 -2.36 -6.70 0.50
CA SER A 219 -2.94 -6.61 -0.85
C SER A 219 -1.86 -6.67 -1.93
N HIS A 220 -0.74 -5.99 -1.71
CA HIS A 220 0.42 -6.06 -2.61
C HIS A 220 1.05 -7.47 -2.61
N ASP A 221 1.12 -8.14 -1.46
CA ASP A 221 1.60 -9.53 -1.34
C ASP A 221 0.77 -10.54 -2.12
N VAL A 222 -0.51 -10.23 -2.39
CA VAL A 222 -1.41 -11.06 -3.21
C VAL A 222 -1.60 -10.53 -4.64
N GLY A 223 -0.85 -9.50 -5.05
CA GLY A 223 -0.91 -8.92 -6.39
C GLY A 223 -2.13 -8.03 -6.68
N LEU A 224 -2.86 -7.60 -5.65
CA LEU A 224 -3.98 -6.65 -5.77
C LEU A 224 -3.45 -5.20 -5.77
N GLU A 225 -2.67 -4.84 -6.79
CA GLU A 225 -1.90 -3.58 -6.83
C GLU A 225 -2.76 -2.31 -6.67
N PRO A 226 -3.88 -2.13 -7.40
CA PRO A 226 -4.70 -0.94 -7.23
C PRO A 226 -5.34 -0.85 -5.84
N THR A 227 -5.69 -2.01 -5.26
CA THR A 227 -6.24 -2.10 -3.91
C THR A 227 -5.19 -1.71 -2.86
N ALA A 228 -3.96 -2.18 -3.03
CA ALA A 228 -2.86 -1.85 -2.14
C ALA A 228 -2.56 -0.34 -2.12
N GLN A 229 -2.52 0.29 -3.30
CA GLN A 229 -2.28 1.73 -3.42
C GLN A 229 -3.35 2.53 -2.68
N LYS A 230 -4.63 2.17 -2.84
CA LYS A 230 -5.75 2.82 -2.14
C LYS A 230 -5.63 2.70 -0.62
N TYR A 231 -5.26 1.53 -0.11
CA TYR A 231 -5.04 1.35 1.32
C TYR A 231 -3.89 2.19 1.87
N PHE A 232 -2.80 2.37 1.13
CA PHE A 232 -1.72 3.27 1.56
C PHE A 232 -2.16 4.73 1.62
N VAL A 233 -3.00 5.18 0.66
CA VAL A 233 -3.57 6.53 0.70
C VAL A 233 -4.55 6.70 1.86
N ILE A 234 -5.46 5.73 2.08
CA ILE A 234 -6.36 5.71 3.24
C ILE A 234 -5.55 5.79 4.55
N ALA A 235 -4.44 5.05 4.65
CA ALA A 235 -3.58 5.10 5.81
C ALA A 235 -2.96 6.49 6.02
N ALA A 236 -2.51 7.15 4.95
CA ALA A 236 -1.94 8.49 5.02
C ALA A 236 -2.97 9.52 5.50
N HIS A 237 -4.22 9.42 5.02
CA HIS A 237 -5.31 10.26 5.51
C HIS A 237 -5.65 9.98 6.97
N ALA A 238 -5.87 8.70 7.34
CA ALA A 238 -6.17 8.32 8.71
C ALA A 238 -5.10 8.80 9.71
N ALA A 239 -3.82 8.68 9.34
CA ALA A 239 -2.72 9.18 10.16
C ALA A 239 -2.78 10.71 10.36
N ARG A 240 -3.10 11.45 9.29
CA ARG A 240 -3.26 12.91 9.34
C ARG A 240 -4.45 13.33 10.20
N GLU A 241 -5.59 12.63 10.13
CA GLU A 241 -6.74 12.88 11.02
C GLU A 241 -6.40 12.62 12.49
N GLY A 242 -5.53 11.65 12.76
CA GLY A 242 -5.00 11.38 14.10
C GLY A 242 -3.91 12.35 14.56
N GLY A 243 -3.41 13.22 13.68
CA GLY A 243 -2.30 14.14 13.95
C GLY A 243 -0.90 13.50 13.86
N ASP A 244 -0.78 12.25 13.41
CA ASP A 244 0.50 11.54 13.25
C ASP A 244 1.07 11.76 11.83
N ARG A 245 1.69 12.93 11.63
CA ARG A 245 2.32 13.31 10.35
C ARG A 245 3.44 12.35 9.92
N PRO A 246 4.39 11.93 10.79
CA PRO A 246 5.41 10.96 10.41
C PRO A 246 4.82 9.64 9.89
N ARG A 247 3.72 9.16 10.49
CA ARG A 247 3.01 7.98 10.01
C ARG A 247 2.36 8.18 8.64
N ALA A 248 1.83 9.37 8.36
CA ALA A 248 1.28 9.69 7.05
C ALA A 248 2.36 9.64 5.95
N GLY A 249 3.53 10.24 6.22
CA GLY A 249 4.67 10.16 5.30
C GLY A 249 5.20 8.73 5.13
N GLU A 250 5.22 7.94 6.20
CA GLU A 250 5.58 6.52 6.13
C GLU A 250 4.61 5.73 5.22
N ALA A 251 3.29 5.94 5.34
CA ALA A 251 2.31 5.30 4.47
C ALA A 251 2.51 5.65 2.98
N LEU A 252 2.80 6.92 2.66
CA LEU A 252 3.14 7.33 1.29
C LEU A 252 4.46 6.71 0.80
N SER A 253 5.44 6.55 1.69
CA SER A 253 6.68 5.84 1.34
C SER A 253 6.43 4.36 1.00
N ARG A 254 5.42 3.72 1.60
CA ARG A 254 4.98 2.37 1.23
C ARG A 254 4.40 2.34 -0.18
N ALA A 255 3.57 3.31 -0.53
CA ALA A 255 3.08 3.48 -1.89
C ALA A 255 4.23 3.71 -2.88
N ALA A 256 5.20 4.58 -2.55
CA ALA A 256 6.39 4.79 -3.38
C ALA A 256 7.17 3.49 -3.61
N ARG A 257 7.38 2.71 -2.54
CA ARG A 257 8.05 1.41 -2.60
C ARG A 257 7.33 0.43 -3.53
N GLN A 258 5.99 0.42 -3.52
CA GLN A 258 5.18 -0.35 -4.47
C GLN A 258 5.44 0.11 -5.91
N MET A 259 5.47 1.41 -6.18
CA MET A 259 5.71 1.95 -7.52
C MET A 259 7.09 1.55 -8.09
N VAL A 260 8.12 1.48 -7.25
CA VAL A 260 9.43 0.96 -7.66
C VAL A 260 9.34 -0.51 -8.07
N HIS A 261 8.64 -1.35 -7.29
CA HIS A 261 8.42 -2.77 -7.61
C HIS A 261 7.65 -2.96 -8.94
N LEU A 262 6.75 -2.03 -9.26
CA LEU A 262 5.98 -2.03 -10.50
C LEU A 262 6.72 -1.42 -11.70
N GLY A 263 8.00 -1.06 -11.56
CA GLY A 263 8.81 -0.49 -12.63
C GLY A 263 8.45 0.95 -12.97
N LYS A 264 7.88 1.70 -12.02
CA LYS A 264 7.47 3.10 -12.17
C LYS A 264 8.24 4.02 -11.20
N PRO A 265 9.57 4.17 -11.36
CA PRO A 265 10.40 4.90 -10.42
C PRO A 265 10.14 6.41 -10.40
N ASP A 266 9.65 7.01 -11.50
CA ASP A 266 9.28 8.43 -11.53
C ASP A 266 8.10 8.72 -10.61
N GLU A 267 7.02 7.93 -10.72
CA GLU A 267 5.86 8.00 -9.82
C GLU A 267 6.27 7.76 -8.36
N ALA A 268 7.23 6.86 -8.12
CA ALA A 268 7.79 6.63 -6.78
C ALA A 268 8.48 7.88 -6.22
N LEU A 269 9.28 8.58 -7.02
CA LEU A 269 9.97 9.80 -6.57
C LEU A 269 9.00 10.94 -6.27
N ASP A 270 7.91 11.07 -7.02
CA ASP A 270 6.87 12.05 -6.73
C ASP A 270 6.15 11.74 -5.40
N LEU A 271 5.83 10.46 -5.15
CA LEU A 271 5.31 10.03 -3.86
C LEU A 271 6.31 10.25 -2.71
N MET A 272 7.61 10.09 -2.95
CA MET A 272 8.64 10.35 -1.93
C MET A 272 8.80 11.85 -1.62
N LYS A 273 8.66 12.74 -2.61
CA LYS A 273 8.62 14.18 -2.37
C LYS A 273 7.45 14.53 -1.45
N LEU A 274 6.27 13.98 -1.75
CA LEU A 274 5.10 14.13 -0.91
C LEU A 274 5.37 13.59 0.49
N ALA A 275 5.79 12.33 0.63
CA ALA A 275 6.10 11.71 1.92
C ALA A 275 6.99 12.59 2.81
N LYS A 276 8.05 13.20 2.25
CA LYS A 276 8.95 14.10 2.97
C LYS A 276 8.27 15.39 3.42
N SER A 277 7.52 16.04 2.53
CA SER A 277 6.77 17.25 2.91
C SER A 277 5.66 16.98 3.94
N GLY A 278 5.05 15.80 3.89
CA GLY A 278 3.95 15.43 4.78
C GLY A 278 4.36 14.96 6.17
N SER A 279 5.59 14.44 6.32
CA SER A 279 6.07 13.92 7.61
C SER A 279 6.25 15.02 8.66
N GLY A 280 6.45 16.27 8.24
CA GLY A 280 6.64 17.43 9.13
C GLY A 280 8.00 17.44 9.85
N GLU A 281 8.28 18.54 10.55
CA GLU A 281 9.58 18.79 11.21
C GLU A 281 9.86 17.85 12.39
N GLN A 282 8.83 17.24 12.98
CA GLN A 282 8.93 16.32 14.12
C GLN A 282 9.40 14.90 13.74
N THR A 283 9.74 14.68 12.47
CA THR A 283 10.13 13.35 11.97
C THR A 283 11.49 12.95 12.54
N LEU A 284 11.52 11.86 13.32
CA LEU A 284 12.75 11.33 13.90
C LEU A 284 13.80 10.98 12.82
N PRO A 285 15.11 11.16 13.11
CA PRO A 285 16.18 10.87 12.14
C PRO A 285 16.10 9.46 11.54
N ARG A 286 15.80 8.42 12.34
CA ARG A 286 15.62 7.05 11.85
C ARG A 286 14.46 6.89 10.87
N THR A 287 13.37 7.66 11.03
CA THR A 287 12.27 7.67 10.04
C THR A 287 12.72 8.33 8.74
N GLN A 288 13.45 9.44 8.82
CA GLN A 288 14.01 10.09 7.63
C GLN A 288 15.01 9.19 6.90
N ALA A 289 15.85 8.46 7.63
CA ALA A 289 16.77 7.47 7.08
C ALA A 289 16.03 6.41 6.26
N MET A 290 14.97 5.81 6.82
CA MET A 290 14.12 4.86 6.11
C MET A 290 13.55 5.44 4.81
N LEU A 291 13.01 6.66 4.85
CA LEU A 291 12.48 7.33 3.65
C LEU A 291 13.55 7.49 2.57
N HIS A 292 14.77 7.89 2.95
CA HIS A 292 15.88 8.02 2.01
C HIS A 292 16.29 6.70 1.37
N THR A 293 16.20 5.56 2.07
CA THR A 293 16.49 4.27 1.44
C THR A 293 15.53 3.92 0.30
N ILE A 294 14.26 4.31 0.40
CA ILE A 294 13.25 4.08 -0.65
C ILE A 294 13.50 5.01 -1.85
N GLU A 295 13.81 6.28 -1.59
CA GLU A 295 14.21 7.24 -2.62
C GLU A 295 15.48 6.80 -3.36
N ALA A 296 16.48 6.31 -2.63
CA ALA A 296 17.71 5.76 -3.19
C ALA A 296 17.43 4.54 -4.09
N TRP A 297 16.50 3.67 -3.69
CA TRP A 297 16.10 2.53 -4.52
C TRP A 297 15.39 2.96 -5.82
N ALA A 298 14.52 3.98 -5.75
CA ALA A 298 13.92 4.57 -6.94
C ALA A 298 14.99 5.17 -7.88
N GLN A 299 15.95 5.92 -7.34
CA GLN A 299 17.08 6.47 -8.10
C GLN A 299 17.94 5.37 -8.74
N ALA A 300 18.22 4.28 -8.02
CA ALA A 300 18.95 3.12 -8.55
C ALA A 300 18.25 2.48 -9.74
N SER A 301 16.92 2.34 -9.67
CA SER A 301 16.09 1.76 -10.75
C SER A 301 16.15 2.59 -12.03
N MET A 302 16.48 3.88 -11.93
CA MET A 302 16.68 4.79 -13.05
C MET A 302 18.14 4.89 -13.53
N GLY A 303 19.06 4.10 -12.96
CA GLY A 303 20.50 4.20 -13.26
C GLY A 303 21.17 5.47 -12.72
N LYS A 304 20.53 6.22 -11.81
CA LYS A 304 21.07 7.48 -11.24
C LYS A 304 22.08 7.20 -10.11
N GLY A 305 23.18 6.51 -10.42
CA GLY A 305 24.12 5.97 -9.41
C GLY A 305 24.70 7.00 -8.44
N GLN A 306 25.14 8.17 -8.93
CA GLN A 306 25.67 9.23 -8.06
C GLN A 306 24.62 9.85 -7.14
N ALA A 307 23.38 10.03 -7.63
CA ALA A 307 22.29 10.54 -6.80
C ALA A 307 21.90 9.52 -5.73
N MET A 308 21.84 8.24 -6.09
CA MET A 308 21.56 7.14 -5.17
C MET A 308 22.60 7.08 -4.05
N ARG A 309 23.90 7.09 -4.37
CA ARG A 309 24.99 7.04 -3.37
C ARG A 309 24.92 8.20 -2.38
N ARG A 310 24.68 9.43 -2.85
CA ARG A 310 24.47 10.59 -1.96
C ARG A 310 23.23 10.46 -1.07
N THR A 311 22.17 9.85 -1.59
CA THR A 311 20.94 9.65 -0.83
C THR A 311 21.09 8.55 0.22
N LEU A 312 21.80 7.47 -0.08
CA LEU A 312 22.16 6.45 0.91
C LEU A 312 23.11 6.98 1.99
N GLY A 313 24.12 7.77 1.62
CA GLY A 313 25.00 8.41 2.62
C GLY A 313 24.23 9.27 3.62
N ARG A 314 23.24 10.05 3.14
CA ARG A 314 22.33 10.79 4.03
C ARG A 314 21.50 9.87 4.92
N ALA A 315 21.05 8.73 4.41
CA ALA A 315 20.31 7.75 5.22
C ALA A 315 21.19 7.17 6.34
N GLU A 316 22.45 6.86 6.04
CA GLU A 316 23.44 6.37 7.00
C GLU A 316 23.73 7.42 8.09
N ASP A 317 24.01 8.67 7.68
CA ASP A 317 24.26 9.78 8.61
C ASP A 317 23.07 9.99 9.56
N LEU A 318 21.84 9.99 9.02
CA LEU A 318 20.61 10.12 9.80
C LEU A 318 20.40 8.94 10.75
N PHE A 319 20.69 7.71 10.30
CA PHE A 319 20.56 6.52 11.12
C PHE A 319 21.53 6.55 12.31
N VAL A 320 22.78 6.96 12.08
CA VAL A 320 23.80 7.11 13.13
C VAL A 320 23.48 8.28 14.07
N SER A 321 22.87 9.35 13.55
CA SER A 321 22.49 10.51 14.37
C SER A 321 21.33 10.25 15.35
N ASP A 322 20.57 9.15 15.16
CA ASP A 322 19.49 8.78 16.08
C ASP A 322 20.07 8.22 17.39
N LYS A 323 20.13 9.08 18.39
CA LYS A 323 20.63 8.76 19.74
C LYS A 323 19.69 7.88 20.56
N GLY A 324 18.46 7.65 20.09
CA GLY A 324 17.45 6.91 20.85
C GLY A 324 16.87 7.65 22.05
N ASP A 325 17.11 8.96 22.15
CA ASP A 325 16.58 9.82 23.22
C ASP A 325 15.04 9.87 23.23
N VAL A 326 14.44 9.71 22.05
CA VAL A 326 12.99 9.60 21.86
C VAL A 326 12.65 8.17 21.44
N PRO A 327 11.74 7.48 22.16
CA PRO A 327 11.29 6.16 21.74
C PRO A 327 10.76 6.19 20.30
N PRO A 328 11.20 5.27 19.43
CA PRO A 328 10.70 5.23 18.07
C PRO A 328 9.20 4.90 18.08
N PRO A 329 8.40 5.43 17.13
CA PRO A 329 7.02 5.02 16.96
C PRO A 329 6.90 3.50 16.82
N SER A 330 5.82 2.89 17.32
CA SER A 330 5.66 1.44 17.32
C SER A 330 5.81 0.81 15.92
N TRP A 331 5.41 1.55 14.89
CA TRP A 331 5.53 1.11 13.51
C TRP A 331 6.95 1.18 12.91
N MET A 332 7.89 1.85 13.58
CA MET A 332 9.32 1.92 13.21
C MET A 332 10.17 0.78 13.80
N GLN A 333 9.61 -0.10 14.65
CA GLN A 333 10.36 -1.20 15.27
C GLN A 333 11.02 -2.16 14.25
N MET A 334 10.56 -2.13 13.00
CA MET A 334 11.04 -2.98 11.90
C MET A 334 12.03 -2.28 10.97
N PHE A 335 12.67 -1.18 11.39
CA PHE A 335 13.75 -0.54 10.65
C PHE A 335 14.99 -0.40 11.54
N ASP A 336 15.69 -1.52 11.69
CA ASP A 336 16.94 -1.65 12.43
C ASP A 336 18.16 -1.65 11.48
N GLU A 337 19.35 -1.91 12.03
CA GLU A 337 20.61 -1.93 11.26
C GLU A 337 20.60 -3.01 10.16
N ALA A 338 19.99 -4.16 10.42
CA ALA A 338 19.84 -5.22 9.42
C ALA A 338 18.92 -4.76 8.27
N ASP A 339 17.85 -4.05 8.60
CA ASP A 339 16.92 -3.51 7.59
C ASP A 339 17.53 -2.36 6.78
N LEU A 340 18.40 -1.52 7.37
CA LEU A 340 19.20 -0.53 6.64
C LEU A 340 20.12 -1.22 5.62
N HIS A 341 20.90 -2.20 6.06
CA HIS A 341 21.78 -2.99 5.19
C HIS A 341 21.00 -3.74 4.10
N GLY A 342 19.85 -4.33 4.42
CA GLY A 342 18.99 -4.98 3.44
C GLY A 342 18.50 -4.01 2.36
N MET A 343 18.16 -2.77 2.73
CA MET A 343 17.76 -1.75 1.77
C MET A 343 18.93 -1.20 0.94
N GLN A 344 20.12 -1.02 1.52
CA GLN A 344 21.34 -0.67 0.78
C GLN A 344 21.69 -1.76 -0.23
N ALA A 345 21.66 -3.03 0.20
CA ALA A 345 21.90 -4.18 -0.66
C ALA A 345 20.93 -4.20 -1.84
N LEU A 346 19.64 -3.95 -1.59
CA LEU A 346 18.62 -3.85 -2.63
C LEU A 346 18.90 -2.69 -3.60
N ALA A 347 19.24 -1.51 -3.10
CA ALA A 347 19.56 -0.34 -3.93
C ALA A 347 20.78 -0.60 -4.81
N TYR A 348 21.89 -1.08 -4.25
CA TYR A 348 23.10 -1.41 -5.03
C TYR A 348 22.88 -2.57 -6.01
N ARG A 349 22.13 -3.60 -5.62
CA ARG A 349 21.77 -4.71 -6.53
C ARG A 349 20.96 -4.21 -7.72
N THR A 350 20.05 -3.28 -7.49
CA THR A 350 19.24 -2.66 -8.55
C THR A 350 20.11 -1.77 -9.44
N LEU A 351 21.02 -0.98 -8.84
CA LEU A 351 21.97 -0.17 -9.61
C LEU A 351 22.91 -1.04 -10.44
N ALA A 352 23.25 -2.24 -9.99
CA ALA A 352 24.15 -3.15 -10.69
C ALA A 352 23.64 -3.61 -12.07
N GLU A 353 22.33 -3.45 -12.35
CA GLU A 353 21.78 -3.64 -13.69
C GLU A 353 22.26 -2.56 -14.68
N HIS A 354 22.64 -1.38 -14.19
CA HIS A 354 23.16 -0.24 -14.95
C HIS A 354 24.68 -0.05 -14.79
N GLU A 355 25.20 -0.30 -13.58
CA GLU A 355 26.61 -0.17 -13.19
C GLU A 355 27.08 -1.50 -12.55
N PRO A 356 27.54 -2.52 -13.31
CA PRO A 356 27.86 -3.85 -12.76
C PRO A 356 28.84 -3.86 -11.58
N ALA A 357 29.74 -2.87 -11.49
CA ALA A 357 30.65 -2.69 -10.36
C ALA A 357 29.93 -2.50 -9.01
N ALA A 358 28.68 -2.03 -9.00
CA ALA A 358 27.86 -1.89 -7.80
C ALA A 358 27.49 -3.24 -7.15
N ALA A 359 27.61 -4.36 -7.88
CA ALA A 359 27.28 -5.69 -7.38
C ALA A 359 28.11 -6.07 -6.15
N GLN A 360 29.38 -5.66 -6.05
CA GLN A 360 30.23 -5.97 -4.90
C GLN A 360 29.72 -5.33 -3.61
N LEU A 361 29.28 -4.06 -3.68
CA LEU A 361 28.66 -3.35 -2.55
C LEU A 361 27.32 -3.99 -2.16
N ALA A 362 26.53 -4.42 -3.16
CA ALA A 362 25.29 -5.15 -2.90
C ALA A 362 25.55 -6.45 -2.13
N GLN A 363 26.56 -7.22 -2.51
CA GLN A 363 26.93 -8.46 -1.82
C GLN A 363 27.38 -8.20 -0.38
N ARG A 364 28.18 -7.16 -0.15
CA ARG A 364 28.65 -6.79 1.18
C ARG A 364 27.49 -6.50 2.13
N HIS A 365 26.62 -5.57 1.74
CA HIS A 365 25.48 -5.18 2.59
C HIS A 365 24.48 -6.33 2.76
N ALA A 366 24.27 -7.18 1.76
CA ALA A 366 23.38 -8.34 1.92
C ALA A 366 23.92 -9.33 2.96
N LYS A 367 25.25 -9.54 3.01
CA LYS A 367 25.88 -10.39 4.03
C LYS A 367 25.76 -9.79 5.43
N GLU A 368 26.07 -8.49 5.57
CA GLU A 368 25.90 -7.75 6.83
C GLU A 368 24.44 -7.85 7.33
N ALA A 369 23.45 -7.67 6.44
CA ALA A 369 22.04 -7.82 6.79
C ALA A 369 21.71 -9.24 7.29
N ILE A 370 22.17 -10.29 6.60
CA ILE A 370 21.92 -11.69 6.99
C ILE A 370 22.55 -12.01 8.35
N GLU A 371 23.76 -11.51 8.62
CA GLU A 371 24.47 -11.74 9.89
C GLU A 371 23.75 -11.09 11.08
N LEU A 372 23.16 -9.91 10.87
CA LEU A 372 22.44 -9.16 11.91
C LEU A 372 21.01 -9.66 12.14
N ARG A 373 20.41 -10.41 11.20
CA ARG A 373 19.01 -10.84 11.32
C ARG A 373 18.80 -11.85 12.45
N THR A 374 17.90 -11.51 13.36
CA THR A 374 17.43 -12.39 14.43
C THR A 374 16.29 -13.32 13.98
N LYS A 375 15.94 -14.32 14.81
CA LYS A 375 14.82 -15.25 14.54
C LYS A 375 13.49 -14.50 14.39
N GLY A 376 12.64 -14.90 13.44
CA GLY A 376 11.33 -14.30 13.18
C GLY A 376 11.30 -13.25 12.05
N ARG A 377 12.42 -13.05 11.35
CA ARG A 377 12.54 -12.18 10.16
C ARG A 377 12.62 -12.97 8.84
N ASP A 378 11.99 -14.14 8.79
CA ASP A 378 12.14 -15.14 7.73
C ASP A 378 11.92 -14.55 6.31
N ARG A 379 10.89 -13.72 6.13
CA ARG A 379 10.61 -13.08 4.82
C ARG A 379 11.76 -12.19 4.36
N SER A 380 12.28 -11.37 5.26
CA SER A 380 13.33 -10.43 4.91
C SER A 380 14.67 -11.15 4.70
N THR A 381 14.93 -12.24 5.42
CA THR A 381 16.06 -13.15 5.15
C THR A 381 15.99 -13.75 3.74
N ILE A 382 14.81 -14.18 3.29
CA ILE A 382 14.62 -14.67 1.90
C ILE A 382 14.96 -13.56 0.89
N PHE A 383 14.53 -12.33 1.13
CA PHE A 383 14.83 -11.20 0.25
C PHE A 383 16.33 -10.90 0.17
N ASP A 384 17.06 -11.03 1.27
CA ASP A 384 18.51 -10.83 1.28
C ASP A 384 19.22 -11.94 0.51
N TYR A 385 18.85 -13.21 0.70
CA TYR A 385 19.44 -14.32 -0.07
C TYR A 385 19.20 -14.16 -1.58
N ILE A 386 18.00 -13.76 -2.00
CA ILE A 386 17.72 -13.50 -3.42
C ILE A 386 18.53 -12.31 -3.94
N SER A 387 18.66 -11.25 -3.13
CA SER A 387 19.43 -10.05 -3.51
C SER A 387 20.93 -10.38 -3.63
N LEU A 388 21.47 -11.17 -2.70
CA LEU A 388 22.85 -11.65 -2.69
C LEU A 388 23.13 -12.56 -3.89
N ALA A 389 22.26 -13.54 -4.14
CA ALA A 389 22.38 -14.43 -5.30
C ALA A 389 22.32 -13.66 -6.63
N SER A 390 21.41 -12.69 -6.74
CA SER A 390 21.33 -11.81 -7.91
C SER A 390 22.63 -11.02 -8.11
N ALA A 391 23.17 -10.45 -7.03
CA ALA A 391 24.42 -9.69 -7.09
C ALA A 391 25.63 -10.58 -7.44
N CYS A 392 25.67 -11.85 -7.02
CA CYS A 392 26.69 -12.81 -7.45
C CYS A 392 26.58 -13.13 -8.95
N PHE A 393 25.36 -13.34 -9.48
CA PHE A 393 25.18 -13.54 -10.93
C PHE A 393 25.59 -12.31 -11.75
N ILE A 394 25.32 -11.10 -11.28
CA ILE A 394 25.74 -9.86 -11.97
C ILE A 394 27.27 -9.69 -11.92
N ALA A 395 27.90 -10.12 -10.83
CA ALA A 395 29.36 -10.04 -10.63
C ALA A 395 30.16 -11.18 -11.28
N ASP A 396 29.53 -12.00 -12.11
CA ASP A 396 30.13 -13.17 -12.77
C ASP A 396 30.65 -14.28 -11.83
N ASP A 397 29.97 -14.49 -10.70
CA ASP A 397 30.24 -15.58 -9.75
C ASP A 397 29.03 -16.52 -9.64
N PRO A 398 28.80 -17.39 -10.65
CA PRO A 398 27.66 -18.31 -10.65
C PRO A 398 27.74 -19.38 -9.55
N GLU A 399 28.92 -19.70 -9.03
CA GLU A 399 29.08 -20.73 -7.99
C GLU A 399 28.57 -20.24 -6.63
N GLN A 400 28.95 -19.02 -6.22
CA GLN A 400 28.36 -18.39 -5.03
C GLN A 400 26.87 -18.13 -5.24
N ALA A 401 26.48 -17.70 -6.43
CA ALA A 401 25.09 -17.40 -6.74
C ALA A 401 24.18 -18.64 -6.57
N ASP A 402 24.63 -19.82 -7.01
CA ASP A 402 23.92 -21.09 -6.80
C ASP A 402 23.70 -21.40 -5.31
N ARG A 403 24.72 -21.23 -4.48
CA ARG A 403 24.61 -21.47 -3.03
C ARG A 403 23.53 -20.60 -2.39
N TYR A 404 23.57 -19.29 -2.64
CA TYR A 404 22.61 -18.37 -2.05
C TYR A 404 21.20 -18.51 -2.65
N ALA A 405 21.09 -18.82 -3.95
CA ALA A 405 19.79 -19.12 -4.57
C ALA A 405 19.13 -20.35 -3.94
N ARG A 406 19.90 -21.39 -3.62
CA ARG A 406 19.39 -22.59 -2.93
C ARG A 406 18.98 -22.31 -1.49
N LEU A 407 19.73 -21.48 -0.77
CA LEU A 407 19.32 -21.02 0.58
C LEU A 407 18.00 -20.25 0.53
N ALA A 408 17.79 -19.40 -0.48
CA ALA A 408 16.51 -18.75 -0.71
C ALA A 408 15.40 -19.78 -0.97
N LEU A 409 15.62 -20.75 -1.88
CA LEU A 409 14.62 -21.78 -2.22
C LEU A 409 14.23 -22.65 -1.02
N VAL A 410 15.18 -23.07 -0.20
CA VAL A 410 14.91 -23.86 1.03
C VAL A 410 14.12 -23.05 2.05
N SER A 411 14.36 -21.75 2.12
CA SER A 411 13.65 -20.84 3.02
C SER A 411 12.24 -20.49 2.50
N MET A 412 11.98 -20.67 1.21
CA MET A 412 10.68 -20.38 0.58
C MET A 412 9.70 -21.54 0.80
N GLY A 413 8.58 -21.24 1.45
CA GLY A 413 7.44 -22.17 1.58
C GLY A 413 6.38 -21.96 0.49
N ALA A 414 5.43 -22.90 0.39
CA ALA A 414 4.29 -22.82 -0.54
C ALA A 414 3.43 -21.55 -0.34
N ASN A 415 3.42 -20.99 0.87
CA ASN A 415 2.67 -19.77 1.20
C ASN A 415 3.48 -18.47 1.00
N SER A 416 4.63 -18.51 0.31
CA SER A 416 5.42 -17.30 0.04
C SER A 416 4.61 -16.27 -0.77
N SER A 417 4.83 -14.99 -0.49
CA SER A 417 4.13 -13.87 -1.13
C SER A 417 4.45 -13.74 -2.63
N HIS A 418 3.57 -13.10 -3.41
CA HIS A 418 3.81 -12.78 -4.84
C HIS A 418 5.11 -12.01 -5.03
N ARG A 419 5.45 -11.08 -4.13
CA ARG A 419 6.73 -10.34 -4.15
C ARG A 419 7.95 -11.26 -4.08
N THR A 420 7.90 -12.28 -3.21
CA THR A 420 8.99 -13.26 -3.10
C THR A 420 9.16 -13.99 -4.43
N TRP A 421 8.04 -14.39 -5.04
CA TRP A 421 8.05 -15.05 -6.35
C TRP A 421 8.52 -14.12 -7.48
N ASP A 422 8.15 -12.85 -7.49
CA ASP A 422 8.61 -11.87 -8.48
C ASP A 422 10.12 -11.65 -8.41
N ARG A 423 10.67 -11.51 -7.19
CA ARG A 423 12.11 -11.40 -6.98
C ARG A 423 12.84 -12.66 -7.43
N LEU A 424 12.27 -13.84 -7.17
CA LEU A 424 12.81 -15.11 -7.65
C LEU A 424 12.78 -15.19 -9.19
N ARG A 425 11.71 -14.71 -9.84
CA ARG A 425 11.62 -14.63 -11.31
C ARG A 425 12.68 -13.71 -11.88
N GLU A 426 12.93 -12.57 -11.25
CA GLU A 426 13.94 -11.63 -11.72
C GLU A 426 15.36 -12.22 -11.58
N MET A 427 15.66 -12.85 -10.44
CA MET A 427 16.91 -13.61 -10.28
C MET A 427 17.01 -14.76 -11.31
N TYR A 428 15.92 -15.45 -11.61
CA TYR A 428 15.89 -16.52 -12.61
C TYR A 428 16.31 -16.02 -14.00
N ARG A 429 16.00 -14.77 -14.37
CA ARG A 429 16.44 -14.18 -15.65
C ARG A 429 17.96 -14.08 -15.72
N LEU A 430 18.61 -13.65 -14.64
CA LEU A 430 20.07 -13.53 -14.55
C LEU A 430 20.78 -14.87 -14.76
N THR A 431 20.16 -15.99 -14.37
CA THR A 431 20.73 -17.32 -14.60
C THR A 431 20.79 -17.73 -16.08
N GLY A 432 20.16 -16.97 -16.99
CA GLY A 432 20.09 -17.28 -18.42
C GLY A 432 21.46 -17.36 -19.09
N GLN A 433 22.38 -16.46 -18.74
CA GLN A 433 23.74 -16.46 -19.30
C GLN A 433 24.56 -17.69 -18.88
N TYR A 434 24.19 -18.32 -17.77
CA TYR A 434 24.86 -19.52 -17.24
C TYR A 434 24.10 -20.81 -17.52
N ALA A 435 23.12 -20.82 -18.43
CA ALA A 435 22.29 -22.00 -18.68
C ALA A 435 23.08 -23.24 -19.19
N GLY A 436 24.31 -23.03 -19.70
CA GLY A 436 25.23 -24.11 -20.09
C GLY A 436 26.00 -24.75 -18.92
N TYR A 437 26.05 -24.11 -17.75
CA TYR A 437 26.73 -24.65 -16.58
C TYR A 437 25.83 -25.70 -15.89
N PRO A 438 26.29 -26.95 -15.67
CA PRO A 438 25.45 -28.03 -15.16
C PRO A 438 24.70 -27.68 -13.86
N LYS A 439 25.40 -27.13 -12.86
CA LYS A 439 24.78 -26.72 -11.59
C LYS A 439 23.68 -25.68 -11.76
N ILE A 440 23.87 -24.72 -12.68
CA ILE A 440 22.88 -23.67 -12.94
C ILE A 440 21.71 -24.19 -13.76
N LYS A 441 21.93 -25.17 -14.65
CA LYS A 441 20.84 -25.87 -15.33
C LYS A 441 19.92 -26.56 -14.33
N ASP A 442 20.49 -27.23 -13.33
CA ASP A 442 19.73 -27.90 -12.26
C ASP A 442 18.98 -26.89 -11.40
N LEU A 443 19.67 -25.83 -10.95
CA LEU A 443 19.04 -24.71 -10.23
C LEU A 443 17.86 -24.12 -11.01
N ARG A 444 18.02 -23.90 -12.31
CA ARG A 444 16.95 -23.39 -13.19
C ARG A 444 15.75 -24.33 -13.24
N ALA A 445 15.95 -25.65 -13.21
CA ALA A 445 14.88 -26.63 -13.17
C ALA A 445 14.14 -26.57 -11.82
N GLU A 446 14.88 -26.50 -10.71
CA GLU A 446 14.32 -26.37 -9.36
C GLU A 446 13.50 -25.08 -9.19
N ILE A 447 14.03 -23.94 -9.64
CA ILE A 447 13.29 -22.66 -9.60
C ILE A 447 11.98 -22.76 -10.40
N LYS A 448 12.00 -23.38 -11.59
CA LYS A 448 10.78 -23.58 -12.38
C LYS A 448 9.75 -24.48 -11.69
N GLN A 449 10.20 -25.50 -10.95
CA GLN A 449 9.31 -26.37 -10.19
C GLN A 449 8.72 -25.66 -8.97
N ALA A 450 9.50 -24.80 -8.32
CA ALA A 450 9.05 -24.03 -7.15
C ALA A 450 8.08 -22.90 -7.51
N LEU A 451 8.26 -22.25 -8.67
CA LEU A 451 7.42 -21.13 -9.09
C LEU A 451 5.94 -21.54 -9.22
N PRO A 452 5.00 -20.78 -8.63
CA PRO A 452 3.58 -21.02 -8.80
C PRO A 452 3.21 -21.00 -10.29
N ARG A 453 2.45 -22.01 -10.73
CA ARG A 453 1.88 -22.03 -12.07
C ARG A 453 0.98 -20.80 -12.23
N ALA A 454 1.13 -20.05 -13.32
CA ALA A 454 0.24 -18.93 -13.61
C ALA A 454 -1.21 -19.45 -13.60
N ALA A 455 -2.07 -18.83 -12.79
CA ALA A 455 -3.49 -19.13 -12.84
C ALA A 455 -3.96 -18.93 -14.28
N GLY A 456 -4.39 -20.02 -14.93
CA GLY A 456 -4.82 -19.98 -16.32
C GLY A 456 -5.90 -18.92 -16.48
N ARG A 457 -5.77 -18.06 -17.50
CA ARG A 457 -6.88 -17.20 -17.95
C ARG A 457 -8.14 -18.08 -18.02
N PRO A 458 -9.27 -17.70 -17.40
CA PRO A 458 -10.49 -18.47 -17.58
C PRO A 458 -10.78 -18.52 -19.07
N GLY A 459 -10.78 -19.74 -19.62
CA GLY A 459 -10.91 -19.99 -21.04
C GLY A 459 -12.10 -19.22 -21.59
N GLY A 460 -11.88 -18.52 -22.71
CA GLY A 460 -12.95 -17.86 -23.45
C GLY A 460 -14.01 -18.91 -23.80
N GLY A 461 -15.10 -18.92 -23.03
CA GLY A 461 -16.26 -19.72 -23.34
C GLY A 461 -16.75 -19.34 -24.71
N LYS A 462 -16.70 -20.30 -25.64
CA LYS A 462 -17.37 -20.20 -26.93
C LYS A 462 -18.85 -19.93 -26.66
N TRP A 463 -19.30 -18.74 -27.03
CA TRP A 463 -20.73 -18.44 -27.14
C TRP A 463 -21.30 -19.32 -28.26
N VAL A 464 -21.99 -20.39 -27.88
CA VAL A 464 -22.87 -21.12 -28.79
C VAL A 464 -24.11 -20.26 -28.95
N ARG A 465 -24.36 -19.79 -30.18
CA ARG A 465 -25.63 -19.19 -30.58
C ARG A 465 -26.70 -20.29 -30.49
N ALA A 466 -27.75 -20.04 -29.72
CA ALA A 466 -29.09 -20.57 -29.94
C ALA A 466 -30.03 -19.36 -29.93
#